data_AF-A0A537UTD5-F1
#
_entry.id   AF-A0A537UTD5-F1
#
_cell.length_a   1.000
_cell.length_b   1.000
_cell.length_c   1.000
_cell.angle_alpha   90.00
_cell.angle_beta   90.00
_cell.angle_gamma   90.00
#
_symmetry.space_group_name_H-M   'P 1'
#
loop_
_entity.id
_entity.type
_entity.pdbx_description
1 polymer ?
#
loop_
_entity_poly.entity_id
_entity_poly.type
_entity_poly.pdbx_seq_one_letter_code
_entity_poly.pdbx_strand_id
1 'polypeptide(L)' 'MAVTEDFPEDRVAHFREVAVRLRGIAEKMRFEPRRREQLLALADGFERFAARLEEEAKISQ' A
#
# COMPACT_ATOMS: atom_id res chain seq x y z
N MET A 1 -10.70 -10.76 -11.68
CA MET A 1 -9.63 -10.23 -12.55
C MET A 1 -8.32 -10.61 -11.89
N ALA A 2 -7.55 -11.49 -12.50
CA ALA A 2 -6.15 -11.67 -12.12
C ALA A 2 -5.43 -10.39 -12.55
N VAL A 3 -4.83 -9.67 -11.60
CA VAL A 3 -3.96 -8.53 -11.91
C VAL A 3 -2.78 -9.15 -12.65
N THR A 4 -2.70 -8.96 -13.96
CA THR A 4 -1.50 -9.27 -14.72
C THR A 4 -0.46 -8.23 -14.32
N GLU A 5 0.31 -8.57 -13.29
CA GLU A 5 1.49 -7.85 -12.80
C GLU A 5 2.63 -7.94 -13.83
N ASP A 6 2.40 -7.53 -15.09
CA ASP A 6 3.38 -7.72 -16.15
C ASP A 6 4.62 -6.82 -16.00
N PHE A 7 4.53 -5.76 -15.18
CA PHE A 7 5.66 -4.87 -14.89
C PHE A 7 5.82 -4.54 -13.39
N PRO A 8 7.07 -4.38 -12.89
CA PRO A 8 7.33 -3.96 -11.50
C PRO A 8 6.60 -2.67 -11.10
N GLU A 9 6.44 -1.75 -12.05
CA GLU A 9 5.73 -0.47 -11.90
C GLU A 9 4.26 -0.67 -11.46
N ASP A 10 3.58 -1.64 -12.07
CA ASP A 10 2.16 -1.93 -11.81
C ASP A 10 1.97 -2.49 -10.40
N ARG A 11 2.94 -3.28 -9.92
CA ARG A 11 2.96 -3.81 -8.55
C ARG A 11 3.16 -2.68 -7.53
N VAL A 12 4.11 -1.78 -7.79
CA VAL A 12 4.35 -0.59 -6.94
C VAL A 12 3.09 0.27 -6.87
N ALA A 13 2.46 0.55 -8.01
CA ALA A 13 1.22 1.32 -8.09
C ALA A 13 0.07 0.64 -7.31
N HIS A 14 -0.07 -0.67 -7.44
CA HIS A 14 -1.08 -1.44 -6.73
C HIS A 14 -0.94 -1.31 -5.21
N PHE A 15 0.26 -1.50 -4.66
CA PHE A 15 0.46 -1.43 -3.20
C PHE A 15 0.32 0.01 -2.67
N ARG A 16 0.72 1.03 -3.44
CA ARG A 16 0.43 2.43 -3.12
C ARG A 16 -1.08 2.69 -3.07
N GLU A 17 -1.84 2.16 -4.03
CA GLU A 17 -3.29 2.32 -4.05
C GLU A 17 -3.95 1.67 -2.82
N VAL A 18 -3.50 0.47 -2.42
CA VAL A 18 -3.99 -0.20 -1.22
C VAL A 18 -3.73 0.65 0.03
N ALA A 19 -2.54 1.24 0.18
CA ALA A 19 -2.23 2.12 1.30
C ALA A 19 -3.17 3.35 1.36
N VAL A 20 -3.43 3.99 0.22
CA VAL A 20 -4.36 5.13 0.13
C VAL A 20 -5.77 4.72 0.55
N ARG A 21 -6.27 3.58 0.06
CA ARG A 21 -7.61 3.07 0.43
C ARG A 21 -7.72 2.82 1.94
N LEU A 22 -6.70 2.22 2.55
CA LEU A 22 -6.67 1.96 3.99
C LEU A 22 -6.70 3.26 4.81
N ARG A 23 -5.92 4.27 4.42
CA ARG A 23 -5.94 5.60 5.05
C ARG A 23 -7.32 6.25 4.93
N GLY A 24 -7.93 6.21 3.75
CA GLY A 24 -9.27 6.76 3.53
C GLY A 24 -10.37 6.04 4.33
N ILE A 25 -10.21 4.75 4.64
CA ILE A 25 -11.09 4.04 5.57
C ILE A 25 -10.84 4.53 6.99
N ALA A 26 -9.58 4.57 7.42
CA ALA A 26 -9.17 4.99 8.76
C ALA A 26 -9.62 6.41 9.11
N GLU A 27 -9.60 7.34 8.15
CA GLU A 27 -10.06 8.72 8.29
C GLU A 27 -11.57 8.82 8.58
N LYS A 28 -12.36 7.89 8.06
CA LYS A 28 -13.82 7.85 8.27
C LYS A 28 -14.19 7.23 9.63
N MET A 29 -13.25 6.61 10.33
CA MET A 29 -13.49 5.96 11.62
C MET A 29 -13.43 6.96 12.77
N ARG A 30 -14.58 7.23 13.40
CA ARG A 30 -14.69 8.16 14.55
C ARG A 30 -14.66 7.49 15.91
N PHE A 31 -15.14 6.25 16.03
CA PHE A 31 -15.42 5.62 17.33
C PHE A 31 -14.61 4.34 17.59
N GLU A 32 -13.66 3.99 16.72
CA GLU A 32 -12.84 2.78 16.85
C GLU A 32 -11.33 3.11 16.76
N PRO A 33 -10.74 3.76 17.77
CA PRO A 33 -9.36 4.28 17.70
C PRO A 33 -8.32 3.18 17.46
N ARG A 34 -8.46 2.02 18.11
CA ARG A 34 -7.55 0.87 17.91
C ARG A 34 -7.60 0.33 16.50
N ARG A 35 -8.79 0.20 15.93
CA ARG A 35 -8.97 -0.31 14.56
C ARG A 35 -8.46 0.71 13.53
N ARG A 36 -8.67 2.01 13.79
CA ARG A 36 -8.08 3.10 13.02
C ARG A 36 -6.54 2.99 13.00
N GLU A 37 -5.91 2.83 14.16
CA GLU A 37 -4.45 2.66 14.26
C GLU A 37 -3.95 1.42 13.51
N GLN A 38 -4.67 0.30 13.60
CA GLN A 38 -4.33 -0.92 12.84
C GLN A 38 -4.38 -0.70 11.32
N LEU A 39 -5.39 0.01 10.82
CA LEU A 39 -5.49 0.33 9.39
C LEU A 39 -4.36 1.26 8.93
N LEU A 40 -3.99 2.24 9.75
CA LEU A 40 -2.87 3.14 9.46
C LEU A 40 -1.54 2.38 9.45
N ALA A 41 -1.29 1.52 10.45
CA ALA A 41 -0.09 0.68 10.50
C ALA A 41 0.01 -0.25 9.29
N LEU A 42 -1.12 -0.79 8.83
CA LEU A 42 -1.18 -1.62 7.63
C LEU A 42 -0.90 -0.79 6.36
N ALA A 43 -1.46 0.41 6.24
CA ALA A 43 -1.19 1.32 5.13
C ALA A 43 0.30 1.66 5.02
N ASP A 44 0.95 1.94 6.15
CA ASP A 44 2.39 2.21 6.20
C ASP A 44 3.21 0.97 5.81
N GLY A 45 2.73 -0.23 6.15
CA GLY A 45 3.31 -1.48 5.68
C GLY A 45 3.31 -1.60 4.16
N PHE A 46 2.18 -1.28 3.52
CA PHE A 46 2.06 -1.31 2.06
C PHE A 46 2.91 -0.23 1.37
N GLU A 47 3.02 0.98 1.93
CA GLU A 47 3.93 1.98 1.37
C GLU A 47 5.40 1.57 1.45
N ARG A 48 5.84 1.02 2.60
CA ARG A 48 7.21 0.50 2.73
C ARG A 48 7.47 -0.63 1.74
N PHE A 49 6.48 -1.50 1.51
CA PHE A 49 6.61 -2.58 0.55
C PHE A 49 6.71 -2.06 -0.89
N ALA A 50 5.88 -1.08 -1.26
CA ALA A 50 5.95 -0.43 -2.57
C ALA A 50 7.30 0.27 -2.79
N ALA A 51 7.82 0.97 -1.77
CA ALA A 51 9.14 1.61 -1.83
C ALA A 51 10.26 0.59 -2.06
N ARG A 52 10.22 -0.54 -1.35
CA ARG A 52 11.17 -1.64 -1.53
C ARG A 52 11.12 -2.23 -2.95
N LEU A 53 9.93 -2.45 -3.49
CA LEU A 53 9.79 -2.96 -4.87
C LEU A 53 10.34 -1.96 -5.90
N GLU A 54 10.14 -0.66 -5.69
CA GLU A 54 10.69 0.38 -6.56
C GLU A 54 12.23 0.41 -6.49
N GLU A 55 12.82 0.18 -5.31
CA GLU A 55 14.28 0.03 -5.15
C GLU A 55 14.81 -1.23 -5.87
N GLU A 56 14.16 -2.37 -5.70
CA GLU A 56 14.53 -3.63 -6.35
C GLU A 56 14.46 -3.53 -7.89
N ALA A 57 13.47 -2.82 -8.42
CA ALA A 57 13.33 -2.54 -9.85
C ALA A 57 14.47 -1.65 -10.39
N LYS A 58 14.89 -0.62 -9.63
CA LYS A 58 16.00 0.28 -9.99
C LYS A 58 17.37 -0.43 -9.98
N ILE A 59 17.57 -1.43 -9.12
CA ILE A 59 18.80 -2.24 -9.07
C ILE A 59 18.88 -3.22 -10.27
N SER A 60 17.73 -3.59 -10.84
CA SER A 60 17.64 -4.60 -11.90
C SER A 60 17.62 -4.03 -13.34
N GLN A 61 17.68 -2.70 -13.49
CA GLN A 61 17.81 -1.97 -14.76
C GLN A 61 19.28 -1.71 -15.12
#